data_AF-A0A957QEW0-F1
#
_entry.id   AF-A0A957QEW0-F1
#
_cell.length_a   1.000
_cell.length_b   1.000
_cell.length_c   1.000
_cell.angle_alpha   90.00
_cell.angle_beta   90.00
_cell.angle_gamma   90.00
#
_symmetry.space_group_name_H-M   'P 1'
#
loop_
_entity.id
_entity.type
_entity.pdbx_description
1 polymer ?
#
loop_
_entity_poly.entity_id
_entity_poly.type
_entity_poly.pdbx_seq_one_letter_code
_entity_poly.pdbx_strand_id
1 'polypeptide(L)'
;AADRLLPRTAVATQSDGFWYTVQPGDYLSRIAARFGVTVSAIVQANNIVNPNLIYVGQQLWIPGASQSTPPPSPSPTGSPTPSPTAPPSEGFWYTVQPGDYLSRIAARFGVTVSAIVQANNITNPNLIRVGQQLWIPGSGGPQPTPSATASPAPTSTAQPTGTAEPTATSTPSDEGFWYTVQPGDTLSRIAVRFGVTLAALIEANNITNPNLINVGQQLWIPAGGDTPPPTPTATATAPPPTPNPDTTLGYGFGIQPYGADMDFVVDATKGAGFDWVRFQVPWRDFERDGKGQYRWGDLDNIIDALHAGGINVAVSIVKAPDWARPANTDFSVDGPPADAQDFADFLTAFVTRYQGKVQAVELWNEPNLWHEWGNEPLDVARYVDLLCAGYAAVKAQDPAVRVISGGLTPTGVNDGVVAIDDLVFLQRMYQNGARTCFDGLGAHPSGYNNPPDVRFGYTNPDEPEFKNHPSFFFQETMLRYRNVMVSNGDSAKRIWPTEFGWASSPEPITGYEYAADVTLEEQAQYLVRAYGMMKDWGWVGPAYAWNLNFGVVNPGSEMAQFGIWDRPAYAGLRDMPK
;
A
#
# COMPACT_ATOMS: atom_id res chain seq x y z
N ALA A 1 -10.48 -4.86 -85.44
CA ALA A 1 -9.08 -4.48 -85.18
C ALA A 1 -9.06 -3.86 -83.79
N ALA A 2 -8.66 -4.54 -82.70
CA ALA A 2 -7.29 -4.97 -82.35
C ALA A 2 -6.33 -3.76 -82.41
N ASP A 3 -5.60 -3.34 -81.38
CA ASP A 3 -5.01 -4.00 -80.19
C ASP A 3 -4.85 -2.96 -79.05
N ARG A 4 -5.06 -3.21 -77.74
CA ARG A 4 -4.41 -4.13 -76.76
C ARG A 4 -3.27 -3.40 -75.99
N LEU A 5 -3.57 -2.82 -74.81
CA LEU A 5 -3.40 -3.30 -73.41
C LEU A 5 -1.98 -3.05 -72.85
N LEU A 6 -1.75 -2.71 -71.57
CA LEU A 6 -2.05 -3.42 -70.31
C LEU A 6 -1.93 -2.44 -69.08
N PRO A 7 -2.19 -2.84 -67.80
CA PRO A 7 -3.49 -2.72 -67.16
C PRO A 7 -3.47 -1.84 -65.87
N ARG A 8 -4.64 -1.28 -65.52
CA ARG A 8 -4.91 -0.81 -64.15
C ARG A 8 -5.49 -1.98 -63.33
N THR A 9 -4.82 -2.35 -62.26
CA THR A 9 -5.30 -3.22 -61.17
C THR A 9 -5.21 -2.41 -59.88
N ALA A 10 -6.15 -2.41 -58.94
CA ALA A 10 -7.48 -3.01 -58.83
C ALA A 10 -8.25 -2.17 -57.79
N VAL A 11 -9.58 -2.11 -57.92
CA VAL A 11 -10.49 -1.66 -56.85
C VAL A 11 -10.55 -2.77 -55.80
N ALA A 12 -10.25 -2.44 -54.53
CA ALA A 12 -10.57 -3.30 -53.39
C ALA A 12 -11.89 -2.81 -52.75
N THR A 13 -12.72 -3.77 -52.43
CA THR A 13 -14.13 -3.70 -52.05
C THR A 13 -14.39 -3.01 -50.70
N GLN A 14 -15.55 -2.36 -50.61
CA GLN A 14 -16.18 -1.78 -49.43
C GLN A 14 -16.20 -2.80 -48.26
N SER A 15 -15.67 -2.43 -47.08
CA SER A 15 -15.61 -3.32 -45.92
C SER A 15 -16.92 -3.26 -45.12
N ASP A 16 -17.70 -4.34 -45.14
CA ASP A 16 -18.85 -4.51 -44.24
C ASP A 16 -18.40 -4.51 -42.76
N GLY A 17 -19.15 -3.84 -41.87
CA GLY A 17 -18.89 -3.77 -40.41
C GLY A 17 -19.64 -2.65 -39.70
N PHE A 18 -19.48 -2.53 -38.37
CA PHE A 18 -20.07 -1.44 -37.57
C PHE A 18 -19.22 -1.08 -36.34
N TRP A 19 -19.46 0.10 -35.74
CA TRP A 19 -18.86 0.52 -34.47
C TRP A 19 -19.61 -0.03 -33.26
N TYR A 20 -18.91 -0.76 -32.39
CA TYR A 20 -19.39 -1.27 -31.11
C TYR A 20 -18.73 -0.50 -29.95
N THR A 21 -19.54 -0.02 -29.01
CA THR A 21 -19.02 0.57 -27.77
C THR A 21 -18.88 -0.52 -26.72
N VAL A 22 -17.66 -0.75 -26.25
CA VAL A 22 -17.34 -1.77 -25.24
C VAL A 22 -18.16 -1.52 -23.97
N GLN A 23 -18.84 -2.56 -23.48
CA GLN A 23 -19.73 -2.53 -22.32
C GLN A 23 -19.03 -3.12 -21.08
N PRO A 24 -19.52 -2.84 -19.85
CA PRO A 24 -19.02 -3.49 -18.65
C PRO A 24 -19.02 -5.03 -18.75
N GLY A 25 -17.86 -5.65 -18.49
CA GLY A 25 -17.69 -7.11 -18.56
C GLY A 25 -17.40 -7.67 -19.96
N ASP A 26 -17.16 -6.82 -20.96
CA ASP A 26 -16.65 -7.24 -22.27
C ASP A 26 -15.16 -7.57 -22.23
N TYR A 27 -14.78 -8.53 -23.07
CA TYR A 27 -13.41 -8.84 -23.46
C TYR A 27 -13.44 -9.32 -24.92
N LEU A 28 -12.31 -9.21 -25.65
CA LEU A 28 -12.34 -9.38 -27.11
C LEU A 28 -12.92 -10.72 -27.58
N SER A 29 -12.67 -11.84 -26.87
CA SER A 29 -13.25 -13.13 -27.25
C SER A 29 -14.76 -13.21 -27.03
N ARG A 30 -15.31 -12.49 -26.04
CA ARG A 30 -16.77 -12.36 -25.83
C ARG A 30 -17.43 -11.54 -26.93
N ILE A 31 -16.82 -10.41 -27.32
CA ILE A 31 -17.29 -9.55 -28.41
C ILE A 31 -17.22 -10.32 -29.75
N ALA A 32 -16.10 -11.00 -29.99
CA ALA A 32 -15.88 -11.83 -31.17
C ALA A 32 -16.96 -12.92 -31.30
N ALA A 33 -17.20 -13.68 -30.22
CA ALA A 33 -18.24 -14.70 -30.18
C ALA A 33 -19.65 -14.10 -30.37
N ARG A 34 -19.93 -12.94 -29.75
CA ARG A 34 -21.22 -12.24 -29.84
C ARG A 34 -21.56 -11.85 -31.27
N PHE A 35 -20.57 -11.45 -32.06
CA PHE A 35 -20.78 -10.95 -33.43
C PHE A 35 -20.31 -11.92 -34.52
N GLY A 36 -19.94 -13.15 -34.15
CA GLY A 36 -19.53 -14.18 -35.10
C GLY A 36 -18.24 -13.87 -35.86
N VAL A 37 -17.34 -13.08 -35.26
CA VAL A 37 -16.03 -12.71 -35.83
C VAL A 37 -14.90 -13.34 -35.02
N THR A 38 -13.66 -13.24 -35.49
CA THR A 38 -12.48 -13.67 -34.71
C THR A 38 -11.89 -12.51 -33.91
N VAL A 39 -11.24 -12.83 -32.78
CA VAL A 39 -10.46 -11.85 -32.01
C VAL A 39 -9.39 -11.20 -32.89
N SER A 40 -8.71 -11.99 -33.73
CA SER A 40 -7.68 -11.48 -34.66
C SER A 40 -8.24 -10.48 -35.66
N ALA A 41 -9.48 -10.65 -36.14
CA ALA A 41 -10.11 -9.72 -37.06
C ALA A 41 -10.43 -8.37 -36.39
N ILE A 42 -10.94 -8.39 -35.15
CA ILE A 42 -11.16 -7.17 -34.35
C ILE A 42 -9.81 -6.48 -34.06
N VAL A 43 -8.79 -7.24 -33.67
CA VAL A 43 -7.46 -6.71 -33.37
C VAL A 43 -6.85 -5.99 -34.58
N GLN A 44 -6.87 -6.64 -35.75
CA GLN A 44 -6.32 -6.08 -36.98
C GLN A 44 -7.13 -4.86 -37.45
N ALA A 45 -8.46 -4.92 -37.41
CA ALA A 45 -9.30 -3.83 -37.89
C ALA A 45 -9.26 -2.58 -37.00
N ASN A 46 -8.83 -2.71 -35.74
CA ASN A 46 -8.74 -1.63 -34.77
C ASN A 46 -7.31 -1.25 -34.39
N ASN A 47 -6.30 -1.84 -35.04
CA ASN A 47 -4.88 -1.66 -34.71
C ASN A 47 -4.59 -1.86 -33.21
N ILE A 48 -5.24 -2.84 -32.58
CA ILE A 48 -5.08 -3.11 -31.15
C ILE A 48 -3.74 -3.79 -30.91
N VAL A 49 -2.86 -3.14 -30.16
CA VAL A 49 -1.52 -3.66 -29.85
C VAL A 49 -1.58 -4.80 -28.83
N ASN A 50 -2.52 -4.75 -27.89
CA ASN A 50 -2.72 -5.80 -26.88
C ASN A 50 -4.17 -6.32 -26.89
N PRO A 51 -4.43 -7.54 -27.39
CA PRO A 51 -5.77 -8.13 -27.47
C PRO A 51 -6.47 -8.36 -26.11
N ASN A 52 -5.72 -8.33 -25.01
CA ASN A 52 -6.28 -8.50 -23.66
C ASN A 52 -6.68 -7.18 -23.00
N LEU A 53 -6.47 -6.05 -23.68
CA LEU A 53 -6.70 -4.72 -23.11
C LEU A 53 -7.67 -3.93 -23.98
N ILE A 54 -8.93 -3.88 -23.53
CA ILE A 54 -9.97 -3.00 -24.06
C ILE A 54 -10.66 -2.27 -22.90
N TYR A 55 -11.14 -1.05 -23.13
CA TYR A 55 -11.73 -0.20 -22.10
C TYR A 55 -13.24 -0.09 -22.28
N VAL A 56 -14.02 -0.11 -21.20
CA VAL A 56 -15.45 0.23 -21.26
C VAL A 56 -15.60 1.63 -21.86
N GLY A 57 -16.52 1.78 -22.82
CA GLY A 57 -16.70 3.01 -23.58
C GLY A 57 -15.79 3.15 -24.81
N GLN A 58 -14.78 2.29 -24.98
CA GLN A 58 -13.96 2.25 -26.19
C GLN A 58 -14.82 1.88 -27.41
N GLN A 59 -14.64 2.59 -28.53
CA GLN A 59 -15.25 2.20 -29.79
C GLN A 59 -14.36 1.23 -30.55
N LEU A 60 -14.92 0.07 -30.92
CA LEU A 60 -14.29 -0.96 -31.71
C LEU A 60 -15.06 -1.15 -33.02
N TRP A 61 -14.36 -1.10 -34.14
CA TRP A 61 -14.86 -1.52 -35.43
C TRP A 61 -14.94 -3.05 -35.48
N ILE A 62 -16.14 -3.59 -35.67
CA ILE A 62 -16.37 -5.04 -35.80
C ILE A 62 -16.50 -5.38 -37.29
N PRO A 63 -15.44 -5.92 -37.93
CA PRO A 63 -15.44 -6.17 -39.37
C PRO A 63 -16.26 -7.42 -39.74
N GLY A 64 -17.00 -7.37 -40.84
CA GLY A 64 -17.71 -8.52 -41.42
C GLY A 64 -18.98 -8.95 -40.70
N ALA A 65 -19.44 -8.18 -39.70
CA ALA A 65 -20.70 -8.43 -39.00
C ALA A 65 -21.78 -7.41 -39.43
N SER A 66 -22.95 -7.89 -39.84
CA SER A 66 -24.15 -7.06 -39.97
C SER A 66 -24.74 -6.77 -38.58
N GLN A 67 -25.27 -5.58 -38.32
CA GLN A 67 -26.07 -5.30 -37.10
C GLN A 67 -27.37 -6.11 -37.13
N SER A 68 -27.32 -7.41 -36.88
CA SER A 68 -28.48 -8.17 -36.45
C SER A 68 -28.44 -8.25 -34.93
N THR A 69 -29.39 -7.59 -34.28
CA THR A 69 -29.59 -7.64 -32.83
C THR A 69 -29.80 -9.09 -32.36
N PRO A 70 -28.92 -9.69 -31.55
CA PRO A 70 -29.24 -10.92 -30.82
C PRO A 70 -30.09 -10.57 -29.58
N PRO A 71 -30.90 -11.51 -29.06
CA PRO A 71 -31.89 -11.22 -28.02
C PRO A 71 -31.22 -10.79 -26.69
N PRO A 72 -31.95 -10.08 -25.81
CA PRO A 72 -31.41 -9.71 -24.50
C PRO A 72 -30.97 -10.95 -23.71
N SER A 73 -29.82 -10.84 -23.06
CA SER A 73 -29.30 -11.87 -22.17
C SER A 73 -30.28 -12.09 -21.00
N PRO A 74 -30.60 -13.34 -20.61
CA PRO A 74 -31.57 -13.62 -19.57
C PRO A 74 -31.11 -13.12 -18.20
N SER A 75 -32.04 -12.53 -17.44
CA SER A 75 -31.93 -12.32 -15.99
C SER A 75 -31.71 -13.65 -15.25
N PRO A 76 -31.04 -13.66 -14.08
CA PRO A 76 -30.78 -14.87 -13.34
C PRO A 76 -32.06 -15.35 -12.65
N THR A 77 -32.75 -16.29 -13.27
CA THR A 77 -33.74 -17.16 -12.61
C THR A 77 -33.12 -18.53 -12.38
N GLY A 78 -33.29 -19.05 -11.16
CA GLY A 78 -32.67 -20.29 -10.71
C GLY A 78 -33.25 -21.58 -11.32
N SER A 79 -32.50 -22.65 -11.06
CA SER A 79 -32.76 -24.11 -11.22
C SER A 79 -32.46 -24.76 -12.58
N PRO A 80 -32.16 -26.08 -12.64
CA PRO A 80 -31.77 -27.04 -11.61
C PRO A 80 -30.44 -27.79 -11.91
N THR A 81 -29.95 -28.47 -10.88
CA THR A 81 -28.86 -29.46 -10.86
C THR A 81 -29.02 -30.57 -11.91
N PRO A 82 -28.03 -30.86 -12.77
CA PRO A 82 -27.90 -32.18 -13.38
C PRO A 82 -27.26 -33.14 -12.37
N SER A 83 -27.93 -34.28 -12.17
CA SER A 83 -27.46 -35.38 -11.31
C SER A 83 -26.11 -35.93 -11.80
N PRO A 84 -25.11 -36.13 -10.92
CA PRO A 84 -23.76 -36.49 -11.33
C PRO A 84 -23.65 -37.97 -11.74
N THR A 85 -22.93 -38.23 -12.82
CA THR A 85 -22.36 -39.55 -13.13
C THR A 85 -21.29 -39.87 -12.08
N ALA A 86 -21.37 -41.06 -11.47
CA ALA A 86 -20.54 -41.46 -10.32
C ALA A 86 -19.01 -41.44 -10.63
N PRO A 87 -18.17 -40.84 -9.76
CA PRO A 87 -16.72 -40.89 -9.88
C PRO A 87 -16.13 -42.23 -9.37
N PRO A 88 -14.89 -42.60 -9.75
CA PRO A 88 -14.23 -43.84 -9.29
C PRO A 88 -13.92 -43.82 -7.79
N SER A 89 -13.59 -45.00 -7.25
CA SER A 89 -14.19 -45.57 -6.03
C SER A 89 -13.73 -45.12 -4.63
N GLU A 90 -12.99 -44.02 -4.42
CA GLU A 90 -12.74 -43.46 -3.07
C GLU A 90 -12.49 -41.93 -3.08
N GLY A 91 -13.22 -41.16 -2.24
CA GLY A 91 -13.09 -39.69 -2.12
C GLY A 91 -14.23 -39.02 -1.35
N PHE A 92 -14.21 -37.68 -1.23
CA PHE A 92 -15.29 -36.89 -0.60
C PHE A 92 -15.46 -35.49 -1.24
N TRP A 93 -16.61 -34.84 -1.02
CA TRP A 93 -16.87 -33.47 -1.47
C TRP A 93 -16.31 -32.45 -0.47
N TYR A 94 -15.53 -31.50 -0.98
CA TYR A 94 -14.99 -30.36 -0.26
C TYR A 94 -15.55 -29.06 -0.82
N THR A 95 -16.09 -28.19 0.04
CA THR A 95 -16.52 -26.85 -0.35
C THR A 95 -15.34 -25.89 -0.18
N VAL A 96 -14.91 -25.26 -1.27
CA VAL A 96 -13.83 -24.27 -1.29
C VAL A 96 -14.14 -23.14 -0.31
N GLN A 97 -13.23 -22.91 0.64
CA GLN A 97 -13.30 -21.88 1.67
C GLN A 97 -12.53 -20.61 1.24
N PRO A 98 -12.77 -19.45 1.89
CA PRO A 98 -11.94 -18.27 1.69
C PRO A 98 -10.45 -18.57 1.91
N GLY A 99 -9.59 -18.17 0.96
CA GLY A 99 -8.14 -18.40 1.01
C GLY A 99 -7.67 -19.76 0.47
N ASP A 100 -8.56 -20.58 -0.10
CA ASP A 100 -8.19 -21.82 -0.77
C ASP A 100 -7.67 -21.59 -2.19
N TYR A 101 -6.69 -22.41 -2.57
CA TYR A 101 -6.24 -22.64 -3.93
C TYR A 101 -5.88 -24.12 -4.07
N LEU A 102 -5.90 -24.68 -5.29
CA LEU A 102 -5.85 -26.13 -5.48
C LEU A 102 -4.63 -26.80 -4.84
N SER A 103 -3.46 -26.16 -4.81
CA SER A 103 -2.26 -26.74 -4.15
C SER A 103 -2.35 -26.76 -2.62
N ARG A 104 -3.02 -25.77 -1.99
CA ARG A 104 -3.29 -25.79 -0.55
C ARG A 104 -4.31 -26.86 -0.17
N ILE A 105 -5.37 -27.02 -0.97
CA ILE A 105 -6.36 -28.11 -0.79
C ILE A 105 -5.69 -29.47 -0.97
N ALA A 106 -4.86 -29.61 -2.01
CA ALA A 106 -4.12 -30.84 -2.30
C ALA A 106 -3.18 -31.23 -1.15
N ALA A 107 -2.38 -30.28 -0.65
CA ALA A 107 -1.49 -30.48 0.48
C ALA A 107 -2.25 -30.84 1.77
N ARG A 108 -3.37 -30.16 2.04
CA ARG A 108 -4.21 -30.40 3.21
C ARG A 108 -4.76 -31.82 3.28
N PHE A 109 -5.10 -32.41 2.14
CA PHE A 109 -5.72 -33.73 2.07
C PHE A 109 -4.77 -34.82 1.56
N GLY A 110 -3.49 -34.53 1.40
CA GLY A 110 -2.47 -35.50 0.99
C GLY A 110 -2.68 -36.03 -0.43
N VAL A 111 -3.23 -35.21 -1.34
CA VAL A 111 -3.45 -35.54 -2.75
C VAL A 111 -2.65 -34.63 -3.66
N THR A 112 -2.63 -34.87 -4.98
CA THR A 112 -2.00 -33.96 -5.94
C THR A 112 -3.03 -33.00 -6.55
N VAL A 113 -2.58 -31.81 -6.96
CA VAL A 113 -3.40 -30.86 -7.74
C VAL A 113 -3.94 -31.51 -9.02
N SER A 114 -3.11 -32.30 -9.70
CA SER A 114 -3.51 -33.02 -10.91
C SER A 114 -4.64 -34.02 -10.66
N ALA A 115 -4.66 -34.70 -9.51
CA ALA A 115 -5.74 -35.61 -9.14
C ALA A 115 -7.06 -34.86 -8.89
N ILE A 116 -7.01 -33.70 -8.22
CA ILE A 116 -8.21 -32.86 -8.02
C ILE A 116 -8.71 -32.31 -9.36
N VAL A 117 -7.82 -31.82 -10.23
CA VAL A 117 -8.16 -31.27 -11.54
C VAL A 117 -8.85 -32.31 -12.43
N GLN A 118 -8.29 -33.52 -12.48
CA GLN A 118 -8.86 -34.63 -13.26
C GLN A 118 -10.20 -35.10 -12.68
N ALA A 119 -10.29 -35.24 -11.36
CA ALA A 119 -11.52 -35.69 -10.72
C ALA A 119 -12.70 -34.70 -10.85
N ASN A 120 -12.40 -33.42 -11.09
CA ASN A 120 -13.40 -32.34 -11.17
C ASN A 120 -13.55 -31.73 -12.56
N ASN A 121 -12.89 -32.28 -13.58
CA ASN A 121 -12.88 -31.74 -14.95
C ASN A 121 -12.54 -30.24 -15.01
N ILE A 122 -11.60 -29.79 -14.19
CA ILE A 122 -11.24 -28.36 -14.09
C ILE A 122 -10.37 -27.97 -15.29
N THR A 123 -10.90 -27.11 -16.16
CA THR A 123 -10.15 -26.62 -17.33
C THR A 123 -9.05 -25.61 -16.97
N ASN A 124 -9.23 -24.85 -15.88
CA ASN A 124 -8.24 -23.91 -15.36
C ASN A 124 -8.01 -24.14 -13.85
N PRO A 125 -6.87 -24.76 -13.46
CA PRO A 125 -6.54 -25.07 -12.07
C PRO A 125 -6.45 -23.85 -11.13
N ASN A 126 -6.25 -22.65 -11.69
CA ASN A 126 -6.14 -21.40 -10.92
C ASN A 126 -7.48 -20.69 -10.73
N LEU A 127 -8.59 -21.26 -11.24
CA LEU A 127 -9.91 -20.64 -11.20
C LEU A 127 -10.90 -21.53 -10.43
N ILE A 128 -10.67 -21.67 -9.13
CA ILE A 128 -11.67 -22.19 -8.19
C ILE A 128 -12.32 -21.04 -7.43
N ARG A 129 -13.61 -21.15 -7.11
CA ARG A 129 -14.38 -20.10 -6.43
C ARG A 129 -14.77 -20.52 -5.03
N VAL A 130 -14.77 -19.59 -4.08
CA VAL A 130 -15.33 -19.84 -2.74
C VAL A 130 -16.77 -20.33 -2.87
N GLY A 131 -17.12 -21.38 -2.14
CA GLY A 131 -18.40 -22.07 -2.23
C GLY A 131 -18.51 -23.12 -3.35
N GLN A 132 -17.52 -23.22 -4.26
CA GLN A 132 -17.45 -24.30 -5.25
C GLN A 132 -17.25 -25.65 -4.56
N GLN A 133 -17.98 -26.67 -4.98
CA GLN A 133 -17.74 -28.04 -4.51
C GLN A 133 -16.73 -28.76 -5.41
N LEU A 134 -15.72 -29.35 -4.78
CA LEU A 134 -14.67 -30.14 -5.41
C LEU A 134 -14.67 -31.57 -4.83
N TRP A 135 -14.63 -32.57 -5.69
CA TRP A 135 -14.38 -33.96 -5.34
C TRP A 135 -12.88 -34.16 -5.08
N ILE A 136 -12.53 -34.52 -3.84
CA ILE A 136 -11.15 -34.80 -3.44
C ILE A 136 -10.96 -36.32 -3.43
N PRO A 137 -10.14 -36.89 -4.33
CA PRO A 137 -9.95 -38.35 -4.43
C PRO A 137 -9.01 -38.89 -3.34
N GLY A 138 -9.37 -39.98 -2.65
CA GLY A 138 -8.54 -40.64 -1.62
C GLY A 138 -9.27 -40.93 -0.30
N SER A 139 -8.74 -41.87 0.50
CA SER A 139 -9.29 -42.31 1.79
C SER A 139 -8.64 -41.59 2.97
N GLY A 140 -9.24 -40.48 3.43
CA GLY A 140 -8.81 -39.83 4.67
C GLY A 140 -9.58 -38.56 5.02
N GLY A 141 -10.56 -38.68 5.92
CA GLY A 141 -11.23 -37.53 6.54
C GLY A 141 -11.21 -37.62 8.07
N PRO A 142 -11.20 -36.48 8.76
CA PRO A 142 -12.16 -36.29 9.84
C PRO A 142 -13.02 -35.04 9.61
N GLN A 143 -14.33 -35.24 9.74
CA GLN A 143 -15.37 -34.21 9.75
C GLN A 143 -15.58 -33.72 11.19
N PRO A 144 -15.70 -32.41 11.44
CA PRO A 144 -16.46 -31.91 12.57
C PRO A 144 -17.81 -31.34 12.11
N THR A 145 -18.88 -31.91 12.67
CA THR A 145 -20.27 -31.43 12.66
C THR A 145 -20.43 -30.21 13.59
N PRO A 146 -21.47 -29.36 13.40
CA PRO A 146 -21.72 -28.21 14.25
C PRO A 146 -22.46 -28.59 15.53
N SER A 147 -22.07 -28.00 16.67
CA SER A 147 -22.91 -27.96 17.88
C SER A 147 -22.74 -26.65 18.62
N ALA A 148 -23.84 -25.92 18.70
CA ALA A 148 -24.05 -24.80 19.59
C ALA A 148 -24.15 -25.28 21.04
N THR A 149 -23.53 -24.57 21.99
CA THR A 149 -24.01 -24.53 23.38
C THR A 149 -23.63 -23.20 24.03
N ALA A 150 -24.55 -22.75 24.88
CA ALA A 150 -24.75 -21.43 25.45
C ALA A 150 -23.59 -20.82 26.26
N SER A 151 -23.63 -19.48 26.26
CA SER A 151 -23.03 -18.52 27.20
C SER A 151 -23.48 -18.74 28.65
N PRO A 152 -22.60 -18.45 29.62
CA PRO A 152 -23.01 -17.78 30.85
C PRO A 152 -22.36 -16.39 30.96
N ALA A 153 -23.18 -15.40 31.29
CA ALA A 153 -22.80 -14.05 31.67
C ALA A 153 -22.06 -14.02 33.03
N PRO A 154 -21.23 -13.00 33.28
CA PRO A 154 -21.05 -12.48 34.62
C PRO A 154 -21.64 -11.07 34.76
N THR A 155 -22.33 -10.92 35.87
CA THR A 155 -23.12 -9.78 36.33
C THR A 155 -22.22 -8.61 36.76
N SER A 156 -22.69 -7.39 36.48
CA SER A 156 -22.17 -6.12 37.01
C SER A 156 -22.50 -5.95 38.49
N THR A 157 -21.55 -5.50 39.31
CA THR A 157 -21.81 -4.78 40.57
C THR A 157 -20.78 -3.68 40.83
N ALA A 158 -21.28 -2.44 40.73
CA ALA A 158 -21.07 -1.26 41.57
C ALA A 158 -19.65 -0.79 42.02
N GLN A 159 -19.43 0.47 41.68
CA GLN A 159 -18.55 1.49 42.28
C GLN A 159 -18.64 1.58 43.83
N PRO A 160 -17.68 2.22 44.50
CA PRO A 160 -18.00 3.57 45.00
C PRO A 160 -16.90 4.64 44.85
N THR A 161 -17.42 5.86 44.85
CA THR A 161 -16.84 7.21 44.86
C THR A 161 -15.83 7.54 45.95
N GLY A 162 -14.95 8.52 45.68
CA GLY A 162 -14.24 9.32 46.68
C GLY A 162 -13.57 10.55 46.06
N THR A 163 -13.94 11.74 46.55
CA THR A 163 -13.51 13.08 46.09
C THR A 163 -12.48 13.66 47.07
N ALA A 164 -11.40 14.31 46.60
CA ALA A 164 -10.76 15.48 47.24
C ALA A 164 -9.61 16.07 46.39
N GLU A 165 -9.54 17.40 46.37
CA GLU A 165 -8.55 18.30 45.74
C GLU A 165 -7.40 18.65 46.75
N PRO A 166 -6.39 19.50 46.42
CA PRO A 166 -4.98 19.13 46.36
C PRO A 166 -4.13 19.64 47.54
N THR A 167 -2.97 19.05 47.80
CA THR A 167 -1.90 19.70 48.58
C THR A 167 -0.52 19.17 48.15
N ALA A 168 0.35 20.09 47.74
CA ALA A 168 1.74 19.82 47.40
C ALA A 168 2.61 19.70 48.66
N THR A 169 3.49 18.69 48.71
CA THR A 169 4.78 18.71 49.43
C THR A 169 5.66 17.64 48.80
N SER A 170 6.77 18.04 48.19
CA SER A 170 7.73 17.17 47.51
C SER A 170 8.75 16.57 48.50
N THR A 171 8.82 15.24 48.52
CA THR A 171 10.00 14.44 48.91
C THR A 171 10.01 13.21 48.00
N PRO A 172 11.15 12.72 47.48
CA PRO A 172 11.18 11.58 46.56
C PRO A 172 10.73 10.32 47.32
N SER A 173 9.69 9.64 46.85
CA SER A 173 9.16 8.43 47.49
C SER A 173 9.91 7.17 47.03
N ASP A 174 10.28 6.32 47.99
CA ASP A 174 10.69 4.90 47.83
C ASP A 174 9.52 3.99 47.36
N GLU A 175 8.46 4.55 46.77
CA GLU A 175 7.30 3.77 46.32
C GLU A 175 7.43 3.37 44.86
N GLY A 176 7.22 2.08 44.57
CA GLY A 176 7.35 1.45 43.27
C GLY A 176 7.00 -0.04 43.32
N PHE A 177 7.08 -0.74 42.19
CA PHE A 177 6.84 -2.19 42.14
C PHE A 177 7.77 -2.88 41.13
N TRP A 178 7.98 -4.18 41.32
CA TRP A 178 8.75 -5.00 40.39
C TRP A 178 7.90 -5.46 39.20
N TYR A 179 8.40 -5.23 37.99
CA TYR A 179 7.83 -5.68 36.73
C TYR A 179 8.77 -6.69 36.05
N THR A 180 8.23 -7.83 35.64
CA THR A 180 8.98 -8.84 34.87
C THR A 180 8.78 -8.58 33.37
N VAL A 181 9.89 -8.31 32.66
CA VAL A 181 9.94 -8.07 31.22
C VAL A 181 9.32 -9.25 30.45
N GLN A 182 8.38 -8.95 29.57
CA GLN A 182 7.66 -9.91 28.72
C GLN A 182 8.24 -9.95 27.29
N PRO A 183 7.95 -11.00 26.50
CA PRO A 183 8.29 -11.02 25.08
C PRO A 183 7.74 -9.80 24.34
N GLY A 184 8.61 -9.04 23.67
CA GLY A 184 8.26 -7.84 22.91
C GLY A 184 8.27 -6.52 23.68
N ASP A 185 8.67 -6.54 24.96
CA ASP A 185 8.87 -5.32 25.74
C ASP A 185 10.16 -4.57 25.36
N THR A 186 10.10 -3.25 25.50
CA THR A 186 11.26 -2.34 25.51
C THR A 186 11.16 -1.45 26.75
N LEU A 187 12.28 -0.87 27.23
CA LEU A 187 12.23 0.03 28.39
C LEU A 187 11.31 1.23 28.14
N SER A 188 11.28 1.77 26.92
CA SER A 188 10.39 2.87 26.54
C SER A 188 8.92 2.48 26.63
N ARG A 189 8.54 1.29 26.14
CA ARG A 189 7.16 0.78 26.24
C ARG A 189 6.76 0.52 27.69
N ILE A 190 7.67 -0.01 28.51
CA ILE A 190 7.45 -0.23 29.95
C ILE A 190 7.28 1.11 30.67
N ALA A 191 8.12 2.10 30.37
CA ALA A 191 8.05 3.44 30.96
C ALA A 191 6.70 4.11 30.67
N VAL A 192 6.29 4.10 29.40
CA VAL A 192 4.98 4.63 28.96
C VAL A 192 3.83 3.87 29.62
N ARG A 193 3.90 2.54 29.66
CA ARG A 193 2.84 1.69 30.23
C ARG A 193 2.54 2.04 31.70
N PHE A 194 3.56 2.43 32.45
CA PHE A 194 3.43 2.71 33.88
C PHE A 194 3.51 4.19 34.23
N GLY A 195 3.48 5.08 33.23
CA GLY A 195 3.46 6.52 33.45
C GLY A 195 4.73 7.07 34.09
N VAL A 196 5.89 6.45 33.84
CA VAL A 196 7.20 6.93 34.29
C VAL A 196 8.02 7.42 33.10
N THR A 197 8.99 8.29 33.34
CA THR A 197 9.93 8.67 32.29
C THR A 197 10.94 7.54 32.05
N LEU A 198 11.39 7.40 30.81
CA LEU A 198 12.45 6.44 30.47
C LEU A 198 13.72 6.71 31.29
N ALA A 199 14.06 7.98 31.51
CA ALA A 199 15.20 8.37 32.34
C ALA A 199 15.05 7.91 33.80
N ALA A 200 13.87 8.13 34.42
CA ALA A 200 13.62 7.66 35.79
C ALA A 200 13.64 6.13 35.88
N LEU A 201 13.15 5.43 34.85
CA LEU A 201 13.18 3.97 34.80
C LEU A 201 14.61 3.43 34.63
N ILE A 202 15.44 4.07 33.80
CA ILE A 202 16.86 3.72 33.62
C ILE A 202 17.63 3.93 34.92
N GLU A 203 17.45 5.09 35.56
CA GLU A 203 18.11 5.47 36.80
C GLU A 203 17.71 4.53 37.94
N ALA A 204 16.41 4.27 38.10
CA ALA A 204 15.87 3.36 39.11
C ALA A 204 16.40 1.91 39.00
N ASN A 205 16.85 1.51 37.80
CA ASN A 205 17.32 0.16 37.52
C ASN A 205 18.81 0.06 37.21
N ASN A 206 19.56 1.17 37.34
CA ASN A 206 20.98 1.26 37.01
C ASN A 206 21.32 0.68 35.62
N ILE A 207 20.47 0.93 34.63
CA ILE A 207 20.63 0.34 33.29
C ILE A 207 21.66 1.13 32.48
N THR A 208 22.77 0.49 32.13
CA THR A 208 23.83 1.12 31.32
C THR A 208 23.48 1.19 29.84
N ASN A 209 22.74 0.20 29.31
CA ASN A 209 22.28 0.18 27.93
C ASN A 209 20.74 0.03 27.89
N PRO A 210 19.98 1.08 27.55
CA PRO A 210 18.53 1.06 27.56
C PRO A 210 17.91 0.11 26.52
N ASN A 211 18.68 -0.27 25.50
CA ASN A 211 18.24 -1.12 24.41
C ASN A 211 18.46 -2.61 24.68
N LEU A 212 19.06 -2.96 25.82
CA LEU A 212 19.37 -4.34 26.17
C LEU A 212 18.65 -4.74 27.47
N ILE A 213 17.40 -5.16 27.32
CA ILE A 213 16.64 -5.85 28.38
C ILE A 213 16.27 -7.25 27.91
N ASN A 214 16.29 -8.22 28.83
CA ASN A 214 15.99 -9.61 28.51
C ASN A 214 14.60 -9.98 28.99
N VAL A 215 13.89 -10.81 28.22
CA VAL A 215 12.62 -11.42 28.68
C VAL A 215 12.87 -12.17 29.99
N GLY A 216 12.02 -11.93 30.99
CA GLY A 216 12.16 -12.46 32.34
C GLY A 216 13.00 -11.59 33.28
N GLN A 217 13.67 -10.54 32.80
CA GLN A 217 14.38 -9.58 33.64
C GLN A 217 13.39 -8.83 34.56
N GLN A 218 13.76 -8.62 35.82
CA GLN A 218 12.97 -7.80 36.73
C GLN A 218 13.44 -6.34 36.72
N LEU A 219 12.48 -5.42 36.61
CA LEU A 219 12.69 -3.97 36.63
C LEU A 219 11.85 -3.34 37.74
N TRP A 220 12.48 -2.48 38.54
CA TRP A 220 11.83 -1.63 39.52
C TRP A 220 11.18 -0.43 38.82
N ILE A 221 9.86 -0.36 38.86
CA ILE A 221 9.08 0.74 38.30
C ILE A 221 8.77 1.74 39.42
N PRO A 222 9.37 2.95 39.42
CA PRO A 222 9.08 3.95 40.45
C PRO A 222 7.66 4.52 40.29
N ALA A 223 6.97 4.87 41.36
CA ALA A 223 5.69 5.59 41.27
C ALA A 223 5.95 7.03 40.78
N GLY A 224 5.36 7.42 39.64
CA GLY A 224 5.65 8.68 38.96
C GLY A 224 5.20 9.93 39.73
N GLY A 225 6.13 10.85 39.97
CA GLY A 225 5.84 12.21 40.42
C GLY A 225 5.72 13.17 39.22
N ASP A 226 4.61 13.91 39.16
CA ASP A 226 4.38 14.96 38.16
C ASP A 226 5.41 16.09 38.29
N THR A 227 6.04 16.48 37.18
CA THR A 227 6.74 17.77 37.08
C THR A 227 6.23 18.59 35.89
N PRO A 228 6.09 19.92 36.06
CA PRO A 228 5.41 20.82 35.11
C PRO A 228 6.26 21.12 33.85
N PRO A 229 5.61 21.53 32.74
CA PRO A 229 6.26 21.71 31.44
C PRO A 229 7.22 22.92 31.40
N PRO A 230 8.24 22.92 30.52
CA PRO A 230 9.24 23.98 30.47
C PRO A 230 8.68 25.28 29.90
N THR A 231 9.21 26.40 30.40
CA THR A 231 8.90 27.78 29.98
C THR A 231 9.55 28.09 28.61
N PRO A 232 8.86 28.79 27.67
CA PRO A 232 9.36 29.01 26.32
C PRO A 232 10.49 30.05 26.30
N THR A 233 11.61 29.70 25.65
CA THR A 233 12.70 30.65 25.33
C THR A 233 12.57 31.11 23.87
N ALA A 234 12.97 32.37 23.65
CA ALA A 234 12.68 33.21 22.50
C ALA A 234 13.20 32.71 21.14
N THR A 235 12.44 33.14 20.13
CA THR A 235 12.53 33.04 18.67
C THR A 235 13.94 32.90 18.08
N ALA A 236 14.23 31.72 17.52
CA ALA A 236 15.26 31.53 16.49
C ALA A 236 14.72 31.96 15.13
N THR A 237 15.57 32.61 14.34
CA THR A 237 15.28 33.15 13.00
C THR A 237 14.95 32.02 12.03
N ALA A 238 13.92 32.20 11.20
CA ALA A 238 13.43 31.21 10.25
C ALA A 238 14.54 30.78 9.25
N PRO A 239 14.68 29.48 8.95
CA PRO A 239 15.60 29.00 7.92
C PRO A 239 15.20 29.55 6.53
N PRO A 240 16.15 29.63 5.57
CA PRO A 240 15.88 30.13 4.23
C PRO A 240 14.79 29.30 3.54
N PRO A 241 14.02 29.90 2.59
CA PRO A 241 12.96 29.19 1.90
C PRO A 241 13.52 27.97 1.15
N THR A 242 12.91 26.83 1.41
CA THR A 242 13.23 25.56 0.76
C THR A 242 12.90 25.63 -0.74
N PRO A 243 13.66 24.94 -1.62
CA PRO A 243 13.38 24.91 -3.05
C PRO A 243 11.94 24.46 -3.31
N ASN A 244 11.26 25.09 -4.26
CA ASN A 244 9.89 24.72 -4.61
C ASN A 244 9.89 23.26 -5.14
N PRO A 245 9.24 22.30 -4.45
CA PRO A 245 9.21 20.89 -4.86
C PRO A 245 8.59 20.67 -6.25
N ASP A 246 7.96 21.70 -6.82
CA ASP A 246 7.37 21.66 -8.16
C ASP A 246 8.37 21.91 -9.30
N THR A 247 9.62 22.24 -9.03
CA THR A 247 10.58 22.66 -10.08
C THR A 247 11.72 21.66 -10.32
N THR A 248 12.15 20.93 -9.30
CA THR A 248 13.25 19.96 -9.37
C THR A 248 12.91 18.69 -8.59
N LEU A 249 13.59 17.59 -8.93
CA LEU A 249 13.52 16.37 -8.14
C LEU A 249 14.00 16.66 -6.70
N GLY A 250 13.22 16.26 -5.70
CA GLY A 250 13.65 16.20 -4.32
C GLY A 250 14.23 14.82 -4.00
N TYR A 251 15.34 14.77 -3.28
CA TYR A 251 15.99 13.52 -2.91
C TYR A 251 15.69 13.22 -1.44
N GLY A 252 14.98 12.12 -1.18
CA GLY A 252 14.58 11.78 0.17
C GLY A 252 14.65 10.30 0.51
N PHE A 253 14.51 10.04 1.80
CA PHE A 253 14.38 8.69 2.33
C PHE A 253 13.00 8.45 2.93
N GLY A 254 12.48 7.25 2.75
CA GLY A 254 11.52 6.72 3.71
C GLY A 254 12.23 6.47 5.03
N ILE A 255 11.60 6.81 6.15
CA ILE A 255 12.14 6.55 7.51
C ILE A 255 11.09 5.90 8.40
N GLN A 256 11.54 5.16 9.40
CA GLN A 256 10.72 4.75 10.54
C GLN A 256 11.19 5.56 11.78
N PRO A 257 10.48 6.64 12.14
CA PRO A 257 11.00 7.58 13.14
C PRO A 257 10.67 7.17 14.58
N TYR A 258 9.61 6.38 14.78
CA TYR A 258 9.17 5.99 16.11
C TYR A 258 10.16 5.01 16.75
N GLY A 259 10.78 5.46 17.86
CA GLY A 259 11.82 4.71 18.54
C GLY A 259 13.21 4.82 17.90
N ALA A 260 13.38 5.65 16.87
CA ALA A 260 14.67 5.91 16.25
C ALA A 260 15.37 7.13 16.87
N ASP A 261 16.69 7.18 16.74
CA ASP A 261 17.50 8.36 17.05
C ASP A 261 17.32 9.40 15.92
N MET A 262 16.74 10.55 16.24
CA MET A 262 16.44 11.60 15.25
C MET A 262 17.68 12.38 14.82
N ASP A 263 18.70 12.50 15.67
CA ASP A 263 19.97 13.12 15.28
C ASP A 263 20.65 12.25 14.22
N PHE A 264 20.64 10.93 14.43
CA PHE A 264 21.08 9.97 13.41
C PHE A 264 20.30 10.12 12.09
N VAL A 265 18.97 10.20 12.12
CA VAL A 265 18.17 10.35 10.89
C VAL A 265 18.52 11.63 10.15
N VAL A 266 18.65 12.75 10.86
CA VAL A 266 19.03 14.05 10.28
C VAL A 266 20.43 13.97 9.67
N ASP A 267 21.42 13.46 10.42
CA ASP A 267 22.81 13.36 9.98
C ASP A 267 22.97 12.39 8.81
N ALA A 268 22.30 11.25 8.84
CA ALA A 268 22.34 10.28 7.74
C ALA A 268 21.69 10.85 6.47
N THR A 269 20.57 11.58 6.60
CA THR A 269 19.92 12.21 5.44
C THR A 269 20.81 13.27 4.82
N LYS A 270 21.35 14.19 5.62
CA LYS A 270 22.26 15.26 5.14
C LYS A 270 23.59 14.70 4.65
N GLY A 271 24.09 13.66 5.31
CA GLY A 271 25.32 12.96 4.94
C GLY A 271 25.25 12.34 3.56
N ALA A 272 24.07 11.91 3.11
CA ALA A 272 23.83 11.46 1.74
C ALA A 272 23.71 12.63 0.74
N GLY A 273 23.62 13.87 1.20
CA GLY A 273 23.28 15.05 0.41
C GLY A 273 21.79 15.13 0.08
N PHE A 274 20.94 14.45 0.83
CA PHE A 274 19.48 14.48 0.70
C PHE A 274 18.90 15.52 1.67
N ASP A 275 17.68 15.97 1.38
CA ASP A 275 17.00 17.03 2.14
C ASP A 275 15.53 16.72 2.41
N TRP A 276 15.04 15.53 2.04
CA TRP A 276 13.66 15.09 2.31
C TRP A 276 13.61 13.81 3.14
N VAL A 277 12.63 13.72 4.03
CA VAL A 277 12.19 12.45 4.62
C VAL A 277 10.68 12.27 4.49
N ARG A 278 10.25 11.01 4.39
CA ARG A 278 8.84 10.62 4.45
C ARG A 278 8.60 9.54 5.49
N PHE A 279 7.53 9.67 6.25
CA PHE A 279 7.08 8.64 7.19
C PHE A 279 5.56 8.65 7.36
N GLN A 280 5.01 7.53 7.85
CA GLN A 280 3.59 7.44 8.18
C GLN A 280 3.31 8.05 9.55
N VAL A 281 2.15 8.73 9.67
CA VAL A 281 1.55 9.20 10.91
C VAL A 281 0.24 8.43 11.09
N PRO A 282 0.22 7.38 11.93
CA PRO A 282 -1.01 6.70 12.29
C PRO A 282 -1.93 7.62 13.09
N TRP A 283 -2.98 8.14 12.46
CA TRP A 283 -3.95 9.04 13.07
C TRP A 283 -4.48 8.49 14.40
N ARG A 284 -4.81 7.19 14.45
CA ARG A 284 -5.24 6.50 15.67
C ARG A 284 -4.36 6.84 16.86
N ASP A 285 -3.04 6.83 16.70
CA ASP A 285 -2.13 6.93 17.83
C ASP A 285 -2.12 8.34 18.45
N PHE A 286 -2.54 9.35 17.67
CA PHE A 286 -2.55 10.76 18.07
C PHE A 286 -3.94 11.30 18.44
N GLU A 287 -5.03 10.55 18.19
CA GLU A 287 -6.40 10.95 18.54
C GLU A 287 -7.25 9.77 19.06
N ARG A 288 -6.65 8.78 19.72
CA ARG A 288 -7.37 7.56 20.16
C ARG A 288 -8.48 7.80 21.19
N ASP A 289 -8.32 8.80 22.07
CA ASP A 289 -9.17 8.98 23.26
C ASP A 289 -10.53 9.63 22.93
N GLY A 290 -10.73 10.04 21.68
CA GLY A 290 -11.96 10.64 21.17
C GLY A 290 -11.70 11.87 20.31
N LYS A 291 -12.71 12.27 19.53
CA LYS A 291 -12.62 13.44 18.63
C LYS A 291 -12.19 14.69 19.39
N GLY A 292 -11.18 15.39 18.86
CA GLY A 292 -10.54 16.58 19.42
C GLY A 292 -9.56 16.31 20.57
N GLN A 293 -9.36 15.06 20.99
CA GLN A 293 -8.50 14.72 22.13
C GLN A 293 -7.10 14.29 21.66
N TYR A 294 -6.33 15.27 21.20
CA TYR A 294 -5.01 15.00 20.61
C TYR A 294 -3.93 14.62 21.63
N ARG A 295 -2.99 13.78 21.18
CA ARG A 295 -1.82 13.29 21.93
C ARG A 295 -0.54 13.40 21.10
N TRP A 296 -0.13 14.62 20.78
CA TRP A 296 0.97 14.87 19.84
C TRP A 296 2.33 14.31 20.28
N GLY A 297 2.72 14.54 21.54
CA GLY A 297 3.83 13.84 22.21
C GLY A 297 5.06 13.59 21.33
N ASP A 298 5.30 12.32 21.00
CA ASP A 298 6.46 11.89 20.21
C ASP A 298 6.54 12.53 18.81
N LEU A 299 5.39 12.84 18.20
CA LEU A 299 5.35 13.47 16.88
C LEU A 299 5.88 14.91 16.90
N ASP A 300 5.68 15.63 18.01
CA ASP A 300 6.29 16.95 18.20
C ASP A 300 7.81 16.85 18.19
N ASN A 301 8.37 15.91 18.95
CA ASN A 301 9.81 15.70 19.04
C ASN A 301 10.42 15.33 17.68
N ILE A 302 9.74 14.45 16.93
CA ILE A 302 10.17 14.03 15.58
C ILE A 302 10.16 15.21 14.62
N ILE A 303 9.04 15.94 14.51
CA ILE A 303 8.91 17.05 13.56
C ILE A 303 9.84 18.20 13.93
N ASP A 304 10.01 18.50 15.22
CA ASP A 304 10.90 19.56 15.68
C ASP A 304 12.38 19.23 15.42
N ALA A 305 12.81 17.98 15.63
CA ALA A 305 14.16 17.54 15.32
C ALA A 305 14.46 17.63 13.81
N LEU A 306 13.54 17.13 12.96
CA LEU A 306 13.68 17.21 11.50
C LEU A 306 13.72 18.66 11.02
N HIS A 307 12.82 19.51 11.54
CA HIS A 307 12.77 20.93 11.21
C HIS A 307 14.06 21.66 11.63
N ALA A 308 14.54 21.43 12.86
CA ALA A 308 15.80 22.00 13.35
C ALA A 308 17.01 21.53 12.53
N GLY A 309 16.96 20.29 12.03
CA GLY A 309 17.95 19.73 11.10
C GLY A 309 17.95 20.36 9.70
N GLY A 310 16.90 21.12 9.36
CA GLY A 310 16.67 21.68 8.03
C GLY A 310 16.20 20.64 7.01
N ILE A 311 15.50 19.59 7.47
CA ILE A 311 14.96 18.53 6.63
C ILE A 311 13.53 18.88 6.21
N ASN A 312 13.22 18.72 4.93
CA ASN A 312 11.86 18.77 4.43
C ASN A 312 11.11 17.49 4.81
N VAL A 313 9.89 17.65 5.31
CA VAL A 313 9.06 16.57 5.83
C VAL A 313 7.84 16.37 4.95
N ALA A 314 7.69 15.14 4.47
CA ALA A 314 6.44 14.60 3.98
C ALA A 314 5.88 13.59 4.99
N VAL A 315 4.58 13.64 5.26
CA VAL A 315 3.92 12.64 6.12
C VAL A 315 2.79 11.96 5.37
N SER A 316 2.60 10.66 5.57
CA SER A 316 1.38 9.95 5.14
C SER A 316 0.44 9.80 6.32
N ILE A 317 -0.74 10.42 6.27
CA ILE A 317 -1.74 10.28 7.34
C ILE A 317 -2.61 9.05 7.06
N VAL A 318 -2.56 8.08 7.97
CA VAL A 318 -3.13 6.73 7.81
C VAL A 318 -3.86 6.28 9.08
N LYS A 319 -4.56 5.13 9.03
CA LYS A 319 -5.04 4.36 10.19
C LYS A 319 -5.96 5.17 11.13
N ALA A 320 -7.25 5.23 10.82
CA ALA A 320 -8.22 5.99 11.60
C ALA A 320 -8.41 5.42 13.03
N PRO A 321 -8.65 6.26 14.06
CA PRO A 321 -8.99 5.80 15.39
C PRO A 321 -10.33 5.08 15.41
N ASP A 322 -10.51 4.15 16.35
CA ASP A 322 -11.71 3.31 16.44
C ASP A 322 -13.00 4.12 16.49
N TRP A 323 -13.02 5.27 17.17
CA TRP A 323 -14.21 6.13 17.26
C TRP A 323 -14.63 6.75 15.91
N ALA A 324 -13.69 6.86 14.95
CA ALA A 324 -13.94 7.43 13.63
C ALA A 324 -14.26 6.34 12.57
N ARG A 325 -14.16 5.06 12.92
CA ARG A 325 -14.33 3.94 11.99
C ARG A 325 -15.79 3.47 11.89
N PRO A 326 -16.20 2.80 10.80
CA PRO A 326 -17.54 2.24 10.68
C PRO A 326 -17.83 1.23 11.81
N ALA A 327 -19.03 1.29 12.40
CA ALA A 327 -19.39 0.46 13.56
C ALA A 327 -19.31 -1.06 13.30
N ASN A 328 -19.40 -1.50 12.04
CA ASN A 328 -19.37 -2.91 11.63
C ASN A 328 -18.06 -3.31 10.94
N THR A 329 -16.95 -2.64 11.23
CA THR A 329 -15.62 -2.97 10.69
C THR A 329 -14.90 -4.02 11.54
N ASP A 330 -13.79 -4.55 11.03
CA ASP A 330 -12.85 -5.35 11.81
C ASP A 330 -11.88 -4.45 12.59
N PHE A 331 -12.16 -4.26 13.88
CA PHE A 331 -11.32 -3.44 14.76
C PHE A 331 -9.98 -4.10 15.12
N SER A 332 -9.72 -5.35 14.72
CA SER A 332 -8.42 -6.00 14.95
C SER A 332 -7.33 -5.56 13.96
N VAL A 333 -7.73 -4.93 12.85
CA VAL A 333 -6.83 -4.36 11.84
C VAL A 333 -6.99 -2.85 11.76
N ASP A 334 -6.01 -2.16 11.20
CA ASP A 334 -6.13 -0.73 10.87
C ASP A 334 -7.13 -0.51 9.74
N GLY A 335 -7.81 0.65 9.66
CA GLY A 335 -8.76 0.90 8.57
C GLY A 335 -9.16 2.36 8.38
N PRO A 336 -9.92 2.66 7.31
CA PRO A 336 -10.34 4.00 6.95
C PRO A 336 -11.45 4.52 7.88
N PRO A 337 -11.65 5.85 7.96
CA PRO A 337 -12.77 6.42 8.69
C PRO A 337 -14.11 6.14 7.99
N ALA A 338 -15.20 6.19 8.76
CA ALA A 338 -16.56 6.19 8.24
C ALA A 338 -16.91 7.52 7.55
N ASP A 339 -16.43 8.63 8.11
CA ASP A 339 -16.68 9.99 7.62
C ASP A 339 -15.37 10.66 7.21
N ALA A 340 -15.31 11.13 5.96
CA ALA A 340 -14.17 11.89 5.44
C ALA A 340 -13.97 13.22 6.19
N GLN A 341 -15.02 13.78 6.81
CA GLN A 341 -14.91 15.00 7.59
C GLN A 341 -14.11 14.82 8.88
N ASP A 342 -14.19 13.66 9.54
CA ASP A 342 -13.37 13.40 10.74
C ASP A 342 -11.87 13.39 10.38
N PHE A 343 -11.52 12.84 9.23
CA PHE A 343 -10.16 12.88 8.69
C PHE A 343 -9.71 14.32 8.35
N ALA A 344 -10.60 15.09 7.73
CA ALA A 344 -10.36 16.51 7.41
C ALA A 344 -10.16 17.36 8.68
N ASP A 345 -10.91 17.08 9.75
CA ASP A 345 -10.77 17.76 11.04
C ASP A 345 -9.41 17.46 11.68
N PHE A 346 -8.96 16.19 11.64
CA PHE A 346 -7.61 15.82 12.10
C PHE A 346 -6.52 16.52 11.28
N LEU A 347 -6.65 16.52 9.94
CA LEU A 347 -5.72 17.22 9.06
C LEU A 347 -5.66 18.73 9.33
N THR A 348 -6.79 19.35 9.63
CA THR A 348 -6.85 20.76 10.03
C THR A 348 -6.03 20.99 11.30
N ALA A 349 -6.21 20.16 12.33
CA ALA A 349 -5.45 20.25 13.57
C ALA A 349 -3.95 19.98 13.34
N PHE A 350 -3.61 18.97 12.53
CA PHE A 350 -2.24 18.61 12.19
C PHE A 350 -1.52 19.75 11.45
N VAL A 351 -2.10 20.29 10.37
CA VAL A 351 -1.47 21.36 9.58
C VAL A 351 -1.39 22.66 10.37
N THR A 352 -2.40 22.96 11.20
CA THR A 352 -2.35 24.12 12.11
C THR A 352 -1.17 24.00 13.07
N ARG A 353 -0.96 22.82 13.63
CA ARG A 353 0.09 22.58 14.63
C ARG A 353 1.49 22.65 14.03
N TYR A 354 1.68 22.07 12.84
CA TYR A 354 2.99 21.92 12.20
C TYR A 354 3.21 22.89 11.03
N GLN A 355 2.50 24.02 11.04
CA GLN A 355 2.61 25.06 10.02
C GLN A 355 4.07 25.50 9.85
N GLY A 356 4.55 25.50 8.60
CA GLY A 356 5.94 25.83 8.25
C GLY A 356 6.98 24.74 8.57
N LYS A 357 6.59 23.63 9.22
CA LYS A 357 7.48 22.51 9.55
C LYS A 357 7.28 21.30 8.64
N VAL A 358 6.06 21.10 8.12
CA VAL A 358 5.72 20.03 7.18
C VAL A 358 5.47 20.61 5.79
N GLN A 359 6.11 20.05 4.76
CA GLN A 359 6.04 20.56 3.39
C GLN A 359 5.06 19.77 2.52
N ALA A 360 4.81 18.50 2.85
CA ALA A 360 3.84 17.68 2.13
C ALA A 360 3.06 16.73 3.05
N VAL A 361 1.81 16.48 2.68
CA VAL A 361 0.92 15.53 3.33
C VAL A 361 0.37 14.59 2.25
N GLU A 362 0.72 13.32 2.36
CA GLU A 362 0.16 12.22 1.61
C GLU A 362 -1.12 11.74 2.32
N LEU A 363 -2.22 11.68 1.56
CA LEU A 363 -3.54 11.33 2.10
C LEU A 363 -3.80 9.84 1.87
N TRP A 364 -3.64 9.06 2.95
CA TRP A 364 -3.66 7.60 3.00
C TRP A 364 -2.40 6.92 2.46
N ASN A 365 -2.39 5.58 2.50
CA ASN A 365 -1.34 4.71 2.00
C ASN A 365 -2.00 3.56 1.22
N GLU A 366 -1.57 3.32 -0.02
CA GLU A 366 -1.98 2.14 -0.81
C GLU A 366 -3.49 1.83 -0.80
N PRO A 367 -4.36 2.81 -1.10
CA PRO A 367 -5.82 2.66 -1.00
C PRO A 367 -6.39 1.61 -1.95
N ASN A 368 -5.58 1.08 -2.88
CA ASN A 368 -5.95 0.02 -3.80
C ASN A 368 -5.68 -1.40 -3.27
N LEU A 369 -5.17 -1.54 -2.04
CA LEU A 369 -4.98 -2.81 -1.33
C LEU A 369 -6.01 -3.01 -0.23
N TRP A 370 -6.62 -4.20 -0.20
CA TRP A 370 -7.69 -4.55 0.75
C TRP A 370 -7.27 -4.45 2.23
N HIS A 371 -6.06 -4.89 2.56
CA HIS A 371 -5.56 -4.88 3.93
C HIS A 371 -5.24 -3.46 4.42
N GLU A 372 -4.80 -2.56 3.53
CA GLU A 372 -4.58 -1.14 3.80
C GLU A 372 -5.91 -0.36 3.90
N TRP A 373 -7.02 -1.01 3.55
CA TRP A 373 -8.38 -0.48 3.62
C TRP A 373 -9.24 -1.19 4.67
N GLY A 374 -8.62 -1.72 5.72
CA GLY A 374 -9.31 -2.30 6.89
C GLY A 374 -10.12 -3.54 6.60
N ASN A 375 -9.70 -4.32 5.61
CA ASN A 375 -10.40 -5.51 5.15
C ASN A 375 -11.82 -5.21 4.63
N GLU A 376 -12.13 -3.95 4.35
CA GLU A 376 -13.40 -3.52 3.80
C GLU A 376 -13.40 -3.64 2.26
N PRO A 377 -14.56 -3.75 1.61
CA PRO A 377 -14.63 -3.70 0.15
C PRO A 377 -13.93 -2.45 -0.40
N LEU A 378 -13.07 -2.66 -1.41
CA LEU A 378 -12.34 -1.57 -2.05
C LEU A 378 -13.29 -0.66 -2.83
N ASP A 379 -13.29 0.63 -2.50
CA ASP A 379 -14.16 1.64 -3.09
C ASP A 379 -13.36 2.89 -3.46
N VAL A 380 -13.13 3.06 -4.76
CA VAL A 380 -12.37 4.21 -5.30
C VAL A 380 -13.10 5.53 -5.04
N ALA A 381 -14.43 5.56 -5.10
CA ALA A 381 -15.19 6.79 -4.89
C ALA A 381 -15.06 7.25 -3.43
N ARG A 382 -15.18 6.32 -2.47
CA ARG A 382 -14.98 6.63 -1.05
C ARG A 382 -13.57 7.14 -0.77
N TYR A 383 -12.55 6.58 -1.42
CA TYR A 383 -11.20 7.12 -1.31
C TYR A 383 -11.09 8.53 -1.91
N VAL A 384 -11.72 8.81 -3.06
CA VAL A 384 -11.73 10.17 -3.62
C VAL A 384 -12.45 11.16 -2.71
N ASP A 385 -13.54 10.77 -2.04
CA ASP A 385 -14.21 11.62 -1.05
C ASP A 385 -13.27 11.99 0.11
N LEU A 386 -12.54 11.00 0.65
CA LEU A 386 -11.51 11.20 1.68
C LEU A 386 -10.37 12.11 1.20
N LEU A 387 -9.89 11.89 -0.02
CA LEU A 387 -8.84 12.69 -0.66
C LEU A 387 -9.28 14.15 -0.84
N CYS A 388 -10.50 14.38 -1.35
CA CYS A 388 -11.02 15.72 -1.58
C CYS A 388 -11.32 16.49 -0.29
N ALA A 389 -11.87 15.83 0.73
CA ALA A 389 -12.09 16.43 2.04
C ALA A 389 -10.75 16.83 2.69
N GLY A 390 -9.77 15.93 2.67
CA GLY A 390 -8.43 16.21 3.19
C GLY A 390 -7.71 17.32 2.41
N TYR A 391 -7.80 17.32 1.08
CA TYR A 391 -7.23 18.39 0.25
C TYR A 391 -7.80 19.77 0.63
N ALA A 392 -9.13 19.87 0.72
CA ALA A 392 -9.80 21.11 1.08
C ALA A 392 -9.35 21.62 2.47
N ALA A 393 -9.27 20.72 3.46
CA ALA A 393 -8.83 21.05 4.80
C ALA A 393 -7.37 21.55 4.85
N VAL A 394 -6.44 20.81 4.21
CA VAL A 394 -5.03 21.21 4.16
C VAL A 394 -4.88 22.56 3.47
N LYS A 395 -5.50 22.76 2.30
CA LYS A 395 -5.39 24.01 1.55
C LYS A 395 -6.03 25.21 2.22
N ALA A 396 -7.09 25.01 3.00
CA ALA A 396 -7.70 26.07 3.79
C ALA A 396 -6.77 26.57 4.91
N GLN A 397 -5.97 25.67 5.50
CA GLN A 397 -5.07 26.01 6.60
C GLN A 397 -3.71 26.52 6.12
N ASP A 398 -3.10 25.83 5.16
CA ASP A 398 -1.82 26.23 4.57
C ASP A 398 -1.76 25.85 3.08
N PRO A 399 -1.95 26.83 2.16
CA PRO A 399 -1.92 26.55 0.73
C PRO A 399 -0.54 26.15 0.21
N ALA A 400 0.54 26.39 0.96
CA ALA A 400 1.91 26.03 0.58
C ALA A 400 2.19 24.53 0.78
N VAL A 401 1.51 23.88 1.72
CA VAL A 401 1.64 22.43 1.97
C VAL A 401 1.13 21.66 0.76
N ARG A 402 1.93 20.73 0.25
CA ARG A 402 1.55 19.88 -0.89
C ARG A 402 0.72 18.71 -0.46
N VAL A 403 -0.42 18.53 -1.12
CA VAL A 403 -1.30 17.38 -0.89
C VAL A 403 -0.99 16.34 -1.94
N ILE A 404 -0.51 15.19 -1.50
CA ILE A 404 -0.18 14.06 -2.36
C ILE A 404 -1.29 13.03 -2.18
N SER A 405 -1.79 12.44 -3.27
CA SER A 405 -2.67 11.28 -3.14
C SER A 405 -1.92 10.13 -2.47
N GLY A 406 -2.59 9.26 -1.73
CA GLY A 406 -2.00 7.99 -1.28
C GLY A 406 -1.31 7.24 -2.43
N GLY A 407 -0.12 6.73 -2.15
CA GLY A 407 0.72 6.01 -3.10
C GLY A 407 0.05 4.74 -3.58
N LEU A 408 -0.15 4.60 -4.89
CA LEU A 408 -0.74 3.39 -5.47
C LEU A 408 0.30 2.28 -5.59
N THR A 409 -0.10 1.05 -5.23
CA THR A 409 0.75 -0.14 -5.36
C THR A 409 0.50 -0.85 -6.68
N PRO A 410 1.53 -1.12 -7.50
CA PRO A 410 1.40 -1.92 -8.71
C PRO A 410 1.18 -3.39 -8.34
N THR A 411 -0.08 -3.81 -8.25
CA THR A 411 -0.46 -5.13 -7.74
C THR A 411 -0.35 -6.26 -8.76
N GLY A 412 -0.56 -5.94 -10.04
CA GLY A 412 -0.81 -6.95 -11.08
C GLY A 412 -2.05 -7.82 -10.85
N VAL A 413 -2.92 -7.41 -9.92
CA VAL A 413 -4.15 -8.09 -9.51
C VAL A 413 -5.30 -7.10 -9.58
N ASN A 414 -6.41 -7.50 -10.19
CA ASN A 414 -7.61 -6.67 -10.35
C ASN A 414 -8.89 -7.47 -10.09
N ASP A 415 -8.95 -8.16 -8.95
CA ASP A 415 -10.11 -8.95 -8.57
C ASP A 415 -11.18 -8.13 -7.81
N GLY A 416 -10.82 -6.94 -7.35
CA GLY A 416 -11.68 -6.07 -6.54
C GLY A 416 -11.95 -6.63 -5.14
N VAL A 417 -11.21 -7.66 -4.73
CA VAL A 417 -11.32 -8.34 -3.44
C VAL A 417 -10.05 -8.10 -2.63
N VAL A 418 -8.90 -8.52 -3.14
CA VAL A 418 -7.62 -8.30 -2.45
C VAL A 418 -6.91 -7.05 -2.97
N ALA A 419 -7.16 -6.71 -4.24
CA ALA A 419 -6.62 -5.52 -4.86
C ALA A 419 -7.46 -5.03 -6.06
N ILE A 420 -7.37 -3.74 -6.32
CA ILE A 420 -7.67 -3.15 -7.63
C ILE A 420 -6.34 -2.81 -8.29
N ASP A 421 -6.19 -3.14 -9.57
CA ASP A 421 -5.00 -2.77 -10.35
C ASP A 421 -4.81 -1.26 -10.31
N ASP A 422 -3.59 -0.83 -10.09
CA ASP A 422 -3.22 0.55 -9.87
C ASP A 422 -3.63 1.49 -11.01
N LEU A 423 -3.52 1.07 -12.27
CA LEU A 423 -3.97 1.89 -13.38
C LEU A 423 -5.48 1.97 -13.47
N VAL A 424 -6.18 0.87 -13.17
CA VAL A 424 -7.63 0.86 -13.06
C VAL A 424 -8.08 1.77 -11.92
N PHE A 425 -7.42 1.72 -10.78
CA PHE A 425 -7.69 2.57 -9.63
C PHE A 425 -7.44 4.03 -9.96
N LEU A 426 -6.27 4.38 -10.53
CA LEU A 426 -5.94 5.75 -10.93
C LEU A 426 -6.92 6.32 -11.97
N GLN A 427 -7.28 5.53 -12.98
CA GLN A 427 -8.26 5.98 -13.98
C GLN A 427 -9.64 6.21 -13.34
N ARG A 428 -10.04 5.37 -12.38
CA ARG A 428 -11.28 5.55 -11.61
C ARG A 428 -11.19 6.73 -10.66
N MET A 429 -10.04 7.05 -10.07
CA MET A 429 -9.86 8.28 -9.30
C MET A 429 -10.18 9.51 -10.16
N TYR A 430 -9.64 9.58 -11.38
CA TYR A 430 -9.95 10.68 -12.31
C TYR A 430 -11.44 10.72 -12.69
N GLN A 431 -12.07 9.57 -12.94
CA GLN A 431 -13.50 9.48 -13.26
C GLN A 431 -14.39 9.96 -12.09
N ASN A 432 -13.93 9.79 -10.85
CA ASN A 432 -14.60 10.28 -9.65
C ASN A 432 -14.21 11.73 -9.28
N GLY A 433 -13.48 12.44 -10.15
CA GLY A 433 -13.20 13.87 -9.96
C GLY A 433 -11.94 14.19 -9.15
N ALA A 434 -11.07 13.22 -8.87
CA ALA A 434 -9.87 13.43 -8.05
C ALA A 434 -8.89 14.47 -8.62
N ARG A 435 -9.00 14.85 -9.90
CA ARG A 435 -8.09 15.82 -10.55
C ARG A 435 -7.96 17.13 -9.78
N THR A 436 -8.96 17.58 -9.04
CA THR A 436 -8.87 18.85 -8.27
C THR A 436 -8.53 18.64 -6.80
N CYS A 437 -8.20 17.41 -6.39
CA CYS A 437 -8.09 17.01 -4.99
C CYS A 437 -6.67 16.56 -4.59
N PHE A 438 -5.65 16.89 -5.39
CA PHE A 438 -4.24 16.68 -5.05
C PHE A 438 -3.33 17.59 -5.89
N ASP A 439 -2.14 17.89 -5.37
CA ASP A 439 -1.06 18.62 -6.07
C ASP A 439 -0.06 17.68 -6.75
N GLY A 440 0.11 16.47 -6.21
CA GLY A 440 0.95 15.41 -6.77
C GLY A 440 0.31 14.03 -6.65
N LEU A 441 0.60 13.16 -7.62
CA LEU A 441 0.15 11.77 -7.59
C LEU A 441 1.18 10.93 -6.81
N GLY A 442 0.79 10.35 -5.68
CA GLY A 442 1.61 9.36 -4.97
C GLY A 442 1.72 8.05 -5.77
N ALA A 443 2.87 7.40 -5.69
CA ALA A 443 3.13 6.13 -6.36
C ALA A 443 4.13 5.28 -5.59
N HIS A 444 3.92 3.96 -5.56
CA HIS A 444 4.87 2.99 -5.01
C HIS A 444 5.47 2.11 -6.12
N PRO A 445 6.25 2.66 -7.07
CA PRO A 445 6.79 1.88 -8.17
C PRO A 445 7.82 0.87 -7.66
N SER A 446 7.44 -0.40 -7.61
CA SER A 446 8.36 -1.50 -7.28
C SER A 446 9.12 -1.97 -8.52
N GLY A 447 10.41 -2.25 -8.33
CA GLY A 447 11.22 -2.95 -9.32
C GLY A 447 11.36 -4.45 -9.03
N TYR A 448 10.94 -4.95 -7.85
CA TYR A 448 11.17 -6.33 -7.41
C TYR A 448 12.62 -6.78 -7.64
N ASN A 449 12.87 -7.71 -8.56
CA ASN A 449 14.20 -8.16 -8.98
C ASN A 449 14.60 -7.65 -10.38
N ASN A 450 13.85 -6.72 -10.97
CA ASN A 450 14.16 -6.11 -12.26
C ASN A 450 15.01 -4.84 -12.09
N PRO A 451 16.04 -4.63 -12.93
CA PRO A 451 16.70 -3.34 -13.04
C PRO A 451 15.70 -2.18 -13.27
N PRO A 452 16.00 -0.95 -12.78
CA PRO A 452 15.10 0.19 -12.92
C PRO A 452 14.82 0.61 -14.37
N ASP A 453 15.78 0.38 -15.26
CA ASP A 453 15.83 0.85 -16.65
C ASP A 453 15.36 -0.20 -17.68
N VAL A 454 14.95 -1.38 -17.22
CA VAL A 454 14.34 -2.39 -18.10
C VAL A 454 12.82 -2.23 -18.14
N ARG A 455 12.23 -2.70 -19.24
CA ARG A 455 10.79 -2.65 -19.49
C ARG A 455 10.19 -4.04 -19.56
N PHE A 456 8.87 -4.09 -19.47
CA PHE A 456 8.12 -5.33 -19.63
C PHE A 456 8.50 -6.05 -20.94
N GLY A 457 8.77 -7.36 -20.83
CA GLY A 457 9.32 -8.18 -21.91
C GLY A 457 10.83 -8.41 -21.85
N TYR A 458 11.53 -7.74 -20.92
CA TYR A 458 12.88 -8.13 -20.52
C TYR A 458 12.87 -9.49 -19.81
N THR A 459 13.85 -10.33 -20.13
CA THR A 459 14.04 -11.65 -19.52
C THR A 459 15.49 -11.79 -19.08
N ASN A 460 15.72 -12.01 -17.79
CA ASN A 460 16.99 -12.49 -17.25
C ASN A 460 16.89 -14.02 -17.12
N PRO A 461 17.70 -14.83 -17.84
CA PRO A 461 17.61 -16.29 -17.75
C PRO A 461 17.99 -16.84 -16.37
N ASP A 462 18.78 -16.10 -15.59
CA ASP A 462 19.22 -16.51 -14.25
C ASP A 462 18.18 -16.19 -13.16
N GLU A 463 17.20 -15.34 -13.47
CA GLU A 463 16.15 -14.86 -12.55
C GLU A 463 14.78 -14.81 -13.28
N PRO A 464 14.10 -15.96 -13.46
CA PRO A 464 12.90 -16.03 -14.30
C PRO A 464 11.64 -15.42 -13.66
N GLU A 465 11.65 -15.15 -12.36
CA GLU A 465 10.49 -14.63 -11.62
C GLU A 465 10.30 -13.12 -11.81
N PHE A 466 9.08 -12.64 -11.59
CA PHE A 466 8.69 -11.22 -11.72
C PHE A 466 8.90 -10.61 -13.13
N LYS A 467 8.89 -11.42 -14.19
CA LYS A 467 9.05 -10.94 -15.59
C LYS A 467 7.75 -10.95 -16.41
N ASN A 468 6.70 -11.58 -15.91
CA ASN A 468 5.46 -11.86 -16.65
C ASN A 468 4.36 -10.80 -16.49
N HIS A 469 4.62 -9.72 -15.74
CA HIS A 469 3.67 -8.64 -15.57
C HIS A 469 4.37 -7.26 -15.51
N PRO A 470 3.82 -6.20 -16.14
CA PRO A 470 4.40 -4.87 -16.12
C PRO A 470 4.44 -4.19 -14.74
N SER A 471 3.70 -4.68 -13.74
CA SER A 471 3.73 -4.16 -12.36
C SER A 471 5.08 -4.37 -11.66
N PHE A 472 5.90 -5.27 -12.17
CA PHE A 472 7.22 -5.60 -11.61
C PHE A 472 8.35 -4.74 -12.17
N PHE A 473 8.03 -3.71 -12.96
CA PHE A 473 9.01 -2.89 -13.68
C PHE A 473 8.85 -1.42 -13.29
N PHE A 474 9.82 -0.91 -12.51
CA PHE A 474 9.84 0.47 -12.02
C PHE A 474 9.54 1.52 -13.11
N GLN A 475 10.29 1.49 -14.22
CA GLN A 475 10.11 2.43 -15.31
C GLN A 475 8.73 2.28 -15.98
N GLU A 476 8.25 1.04 -16.13
CA GLU A 476 6.97 0.78 -16.80
C GLU A 476 5.80 1.33 -15.97
N THR A 477 5.83 1.13 -14.65
CA THR A 477 4.83 1.71 -13.72
C THR A 477 4.83 3.23 -13.81
N MET A 478 5.99 3.87 -13.70
CA MET A 478 6.13 5.32 -13.74
C MET A 478 5.63 5.94 -15.06
N LEU A 479 6.00 5.36 -16.20
CA LEU A 479 5.55 5.83 -17.51
C LEU A 479 4.05 5.60 -17.73
N ARG A 480 3.49 4.47 -17.26
CA ARG A 480 2.07 4.18 -17.38
C ARG A 480 1.22 5.13 -16.53
N TYR A 481 1.67 5.48 -15.32
CA TYR A 481 1.00 6.49 -14.49
C TYR A 481 1.02 7.84 -15.19
N ARG A 482 2.19 8.25 -15.71
CA ARG A 482 2.32 9.49 -16.45
C ARG A 482 1.36 9.56 -17.63
N ASN A 483 1.20 8.46 -18.37
CA ASN A 483 0.27 8.38 -19.49
C ASN A 483 -1.19 8.55 -19.05
N VAL A 484 -1.60 7.94 -17.93
CA VAL A 484 -2.95 8.12 -17.37
C VAL A 484 -3.17 9.57 -16.93
N MET A 485 -2.19 10.22 -16.28
CA MET A 485 -2.29 11.64 -15.93
C MET A 485 -2.46 12.52 -17.17
N VAL A 486 -1.64 12.29 -18.21
CA VAL A 486 -1.71 13.05 -19.47
C VAL A 486 -3.04 12.86 -20.17
N SER A 487 -3.56 11.63 -20.25
CA SER A 487 -4.85 11.34 -20.91
C SER A 487 -6.03 11.97 -20.19
N ASN A 488 -5.92 12.19 -18.87
CA ASN A 488 -6.92 12.88 -18.06
C ASN A 488 -6.66 14.40 -17.93
N GLY A 489 -5.73 14.95 -18.73
CA GLY A 489 -5.44 16.39 -18.80
C GLY A 489 -4.63 16.93 -17.62
N ASP A 490 -3.95 16.08 -16.87
CA ASP A 490 -3.28 16.41 -15.61
C ASP A 490 -1.74 16.39 -15.72
N SER A 491 -1.22 16.64 -16.91
CA SER A 491 0.22 16.61 -17.21
C SER A 491 1.04 17.68 -16.50
N ALA A 492 0.41 18.72 -15.96
CA ALA A 492 1.08 19.78 -15.21
C ALA A 492 1.55 19.32 -13.82
N LYS A 493 0.92 18.29 -13.24
CA LYS A 493 1.30 17.76 -11.94
C LYS A 493 2.42 16.73 -12.05
N ARG A 494 3.13 16.55 -10.94
CA ARG A 494 4.23 15.60 -10.81
C ARG A 494 3.77 14.30 -10.16
N ILE A 495 4.51 13.23 -10.45
CA ILE A 495 4.41 11.96 -9.71
C ILE A 495 5.41 12.00 -8.57
N TRP A 496 4.98 11.60 -7.37
CA TRP A 496 5.79 11.50 -6.16
C TRP A 496 5.93 10.01 -5.81
N PRO A 497 7.10 9.40 -6.07
CA PRO A 497 7.42 8.06 -5.59
C PRO A 497 7.56 8.09 -4.06
N THR A 498 6.43 7.99 -3.37
CA THR A 498 6.33 8.08 -1.90
C THR A 498 7.00 6.90 -1.22
N GLU A 499 7.15 5.78 -1.95
CA GLU A 499 8.03 4.66 -1.65
C GLU A 499 8.59 4.09 -2.97
N PHE A 500 9.88 3.79 -3.05
CA PHE A 500 10.44 2.94 -4.11
C PHE A 500 11.73 2.29 -3.66
N GLY A 501 12.07 1.13 -4.21
CA GLY A 501 13.30 0.44 -3.87
C GLY A 501 13.33 -1.01 -4.33
N TRP A 502 14.40 -1.69 -3.94
CA TRP A 502 14.66 -3.10 -4.21
C TRP A 502 15.04 -3.78 -2.90
N ALA A 503 14.41 -4.92 -2.61
CA ALA A 503 14.84 -5.77 -1.51
C ALA A 503 16.15 -6.44 -1.90
N SER A 504 17.08 -6.56 -0.95
CA SER A 504 18.31 -7.30 -1.12
C SER A 504 18.69 -7.98 0.19
N SER A 505 18.89 -9.30 0.12
CA SER A 505 19.39 -10.09 1.24
C SER A 505 20.07 -11.37 0.76
N PRO A 506 21.29 -11.69 1.23
CA PRO A 506 21.89 -13.00 1.00
C PRO A 506 21.15 -14.11 1.76
N GLU A 507 20.38 -13.75 2.79
CA GLU A 507 19.57 -14.66 3.61
C GLU A 507 18.13 -14.12 3.60
N PRO A 508 17.35 -14.39 2.53
CA PRO A 508 16.02 -13.82 2.41
C PRO A 508 15.05 -14.45 3.39
N ILE A 509 14.02 -13.68 3.76
CA ILE A 509 12.97 -14.15 4.67
C ILE A 509 11.91 -14.91 3.87
N THR A 510 11.31 -15.93 4.49
CA THR A 510 10.22 -16.71 3.89
C THR A 510 9.12 -15.81 3.32
N GLY A 511 8.76 -16.00 2.05
CA GLY A 511 7.82 -15.16 1.30
C GLY A 511 8.45 -13.97 0.57
N TYR A 512 9.74 -13.71 0.79
CA TYR A 512 10.55 -12.66 0.16
C TYR A 512 11.83 -13.24 -0.45
N GLU A 513 11.80 -14.49 -0.89
CA GLU A 513 12.95 -15.23 -1.44
C GLU A 513 13.61 -14.48 -2.62
N TYR A 514 12.81 -13.73 -3.40
CA TYR A 514 13.27 -12.90 -4.50
C TYR A 514 14.29 -11.81 -4.09
N ALA A 515 14.39 -11.48 -2.80
CA ALA A 515 15.41 -10.56 -2.30
C ALA A 515 16.84 -11.13 -2.46
N ALA A 516 17.00 -12.44 -2.69
CA ALA A 516 18.29 -13.03 -3.03
C ALA A 516 18.70 -12.79 -4.50
N ASP A 517 17.76 -12.42 -5.37
CA ASP A 517 18.01 -12.16 -6.79
C ASP A 517 18.70 -10.81 -7.02
N VAL A 518 18.69 -9.92 -6.02
CA VAL A 518 19.35 -8.61 -6.10
C VAL A 518 20.44 -8.57 -5.05
N THR A 519 21.70 -8.44 -5.49
CA THR A 519 22.84 -8.24 -4.59
C THR A 519 22.80 -6.86 -3.92
N LEU A 520 23.54 -6.71 -2.81
CA LEU A 520 23.62 -5.41 -2.11
C LEU A 520 24.23 -4.32 -2.99
N GLU A 521 25.17 -4.70 -3.86
CA GLU A 521 25.77 -3.83 -4.87
C GLU A 521 24.76 -3.45 -5.97
N GLU A 522 23.95 -4.40 -6.45
CA GLU A 522 22.90 -4.11 -7.43
C GLU A 522 21.82 -3.21 -6.85
N GLN A 523 21.41 -3.42 -5.59
CA GLN A 523 20.50 -2.52 -4.90
C GLN A 523 21.01 -1.07 -4.94
N ALA A 524 22.30 -0.86 -4.66
CA ALA A 524 22.94 0.46 -4.74
C ALA A 524 22.90 1.04 -6.16
N GLN A 525 23.28 0.24 -7.16
CA GLN A 525 23.28 0.66 -8.56
C GLN A 525 21.86 0.96 -9.06
N TYR A 526 20.86 0.21 -8.62
CA TYR A 526 19.47 0.35 -9.04
C TYR A 526 18.87 1.63 -8.47
N LEU A 527 19.09 1.91 -7.18
CA LEU A 527 18.66 3.15 -6.55
C LEU A 527 19.30 4.38 -7.21
N VAL A 528 20.62 4.37 -7.46
CA VAL A 528 21.31 5.48 -8.14
C VAL A 528 20.77 5.71 -9.56
N ARG A 529 20.58 4.64 -10.35
CA ARG A 529 20.02 4.75 -11.70
C ARG A 529 18.58 5.25 -11.69
N ALA A 530 17.75 4.77 -10.76
CA ALA A 530 16.37 5.22 -10.62
C ALA A 530 16.27 6.71 -10.33
N TYR A 531 17.08 7.24 -9.40
CA TYR A 531 17.15 8.68 -9.15
C TYR A 531 17.61 9.48 -10.38
N GLY A 532 18.64 8.99 -11.09
CA GLY A 532 19.09 9.60 -12.34
C GLY A 532 17.97 9.66 -13.40
N MET A 533 17.24 8.57 -13.57
CA MET A 533 16.09 8.51 -14.49
C MET A 533 14.98 9.49 -14.10
N MET A 534 14.60 9.53 -12.82
CA MET A 534 13.58 10.45 -12.32
C MET A 534 13.97 11.92 -12.51
N LYS A 535 15.27 12.23 -12.36
CA LYS A 535 15.81 13.56 -12.63
C LYS A 535 15.66 13.91 -14.11
N ASP A 536 16.09 13.01 -15.00
CA ASP A 536 16.09 13.22 -16.45
C ASP A 536 14.67 13.33 -17.03
N TRP A 537 13.70 12.64 -16.44
CA TRP A 537 12.30 12.72 -16.83
C TRP A 537 11.68 14.11 -16.59
N GLY A 538 12.12 14.83 -15.55
CA GLY A 538 11.68 16.21 -15.27
C GLY A 538 10.23 16.37 -14.81
N TRP A 539 9.43 15.30 -14.74
CA TRP A 539 8.04 15.30 -14.26
C TRP A 539 7.84 14.55 -12.93
N VAL A 540 8.93 14.17 -12.26
CA VAL A 540 8.91 13.53 -10.94
C VAL A 540 9.15 14.58 -9.86
N GLY A 541 8.35 14.54 -8.79
CA GLY A 541 8.52 15.36 -7.59
C GLY A 541 9.52 14.72 -6.62
N PRO A 542 9.59 15.14 -5.36
CA PRO A 542 10.34 14.42 -4.33
C PRO A 542 10.07 12.90 -4.33
N ALA A 543 11.15 12.12 -4.27
CA ALA A 543 11.12 10.67 -4.31
C ALA A 543 11.89 10.06 -3.13
N TYR A 544 11.30 9.03 -2.52
CA TYR A 544 11.74 8.50 -1.24
C TYR A 544 12.19 7.05 -1.36
N ALA A 545 13.51 6.83 -1.27
CA ALA A 545 14.05 5.49 -1.27
C ALA A 545 13.63 4.77 0.03
N TRP A 546 12.94 3.64 -0.12
CA TRP A 546 12.50 2.77 0.96
C TRP A 546 13.61 1.75 1.24
N ASN A 547 14.27 1.78 2.41
CA ASN A 547 14.12 2.71 3.53
C ASN A 547 15.46 2.97 4.23
N LEU A 548 15.64 4.17 4.81
CA LEU A 548 16.89 4.53 5.49
C LEU A 548 17.26 3.57 6.62
N ASN A 549 16.35 3.31 7.56
CA ASN A 549 16.70 2.81 8.89
C ASN A 549 16.00 1.51 9.31
N PHE A 550 15.23 0.82 8.46
CA PHE A 550 14.65 -0.49 8.86
C PHE A 550 15.70 -1.56 9.20
N GLY A 551 16.89 -1.50 8.59
CA GLY A 551 18.00 -2.36 8.99
C GLY A 551 18.43 -2.17 10.45
N VAL A 552 18.15 -1.00 11.03
CA VAL A 552 18.49 -0.63 12.41
C VAL A 552 17.31 -0.86 13.36
N VAL A 553 16.12 -0.39 13.00
CA VAL A 553 14.95 -0.40 13.91
C VAL A 553 14.11 -1.67 13.81
N ASN A 554 14.26 -2.45 12.75
CA ASN A 554 13.53 -3.71 12.55
C ASN A 554 14.42 -4.81 11.94
N PRO A 555 15.60 -5.10 12.55
CA PRO A 555 16.56 -6.03 11.97
C PRO A 555 15.97 -7.43 11.81
N GLY A 556 16.27 -8.08 10.68
CA GLY A 556 15.78 -9.43 10.38
C GLY A 556 14.30 -9.50 9.99
N SER A 557 13.64 -8.37 9.76
CA SER A 557 12.30 -8.32 9.17
C SER A 557 12.34 -8.24 7.66
N GLU A 558 11.19 -8.49 7.02
CA GLU A 558 11.04 -8.31 5.57
C GLU A 558 11.42 -6.89 5.14
N MET A 559 11.10 -5.89 5.98
CA MET A 559 11.38 -4.48 5.73
C MET A 559 12.88 -4.16 5.79
N ALA A 560 13.64 -4.86 6.63
CA ALA A 560 15.09 -4.66 6.71
C ALA A 560 15.82 -5.03 5.41
N GLN A 561 15.24 -5.87 4.55
CA GLN A 561 15.82 -6.23 3.25
C GLN A 561 15.86 -5.03 2.30
N PHE A 562 15.00 -4.03 2.51
CA PHE A 562 15.01 -2.73 1.81
C PHE A 562 15.90 -1.69 2.48
N GLY A 563 16.56 -2.01 3.60
CA GLY A 563 17.40 -1.08 4.34
C GLY A 563 18.49 -0.46 3.47
N ILE A 564 18.80 0.81 3.72
CA ILE A 564 19.80 1.60 3.00
C ILE A 564 21.02 1.87 3.88
N TRP A 565 20.81 2.25 5.14
CA TRP A 565 21.90 2.53 6.07
C TRP A 565 22.75 1.28 6.32
N ASP A 566 24.05 1.51 6.53
CA ASP A 566 25.08 0.47 6.73
C ASP A 566 25.16 -0.56 5.58
N ARG A 567 24.83 -0.13 4.36
CA ARG A 567 24.87 -0.95 3.14
C ARG A 567 25.50 -0.17 1.98
N PRO A 568 25.97 -0.86 0.91
CA PRO A 568 26.48 -0.22 -0.30
C PRO A 568 25.50 0.80 -0.90
N ALA A 569 24.19 0.59 -0.73
CA ALA A 569 23.14 1.50 -1.14
C ALA A 569 23.33 2.93 -0.61
N TYR A 570 23.66 3.11 0.68
CA TYR A 570 23.88 4.44 1.24
C TYR A 570 25.08 5.15 0.60
N ALA A 571 26.19 4.45 0.42
CA ALA A 571 27.38 5.01 -0.23
C ALA A 571 27.08 5.40 -1.68
N GLY A 572 26.37 4.55 -2.44
CA GLY A 572 25.94 4.85 -3.81
C GLY A 572 25.10 6.13 -3.89
N LEU A 573 24.10 6.28 -3.01
CA LEU A 573 23.23 7.46 -2.96
C LEU A 573 23.97 8.72 -2.47
N ARG A 574 24.93 8.58 -1.57
CA ARG A 574 25.80 9.68 -1.15
C ARG A 574 26.64 10.20 -2.32
N ASP A 575 27.24 9.27 -3.07
CA ASP A 575 28.27 9.60 -4.06
C ASP A 575 27.67 9.91 -5.46
N MET A 576 26.37 9.70 -5.67
CA MET A 576 25.71 10.03 -6.96
C MET A 576 25.55 11.54 -7.20
N PRO A 577 25.53 11.99 -8.47
CA PRO A 577 25.21 13.37 -8.83
C PRO A 577 23.77 13.74 -8.44
N LYS A 578 23.57 14.97 -7.93
CA LYS A 578 22.27 15.48 -7.47
C LYS A 578 21.80 16.65 -8.32
#